data_AF-A0A2T7NSB6-F1
#
_entry.id   AF-A0A2T7NSB6-F1
#
_cell.length_a   1.000
_cell.length_b   1.000
_cell.length_c   1.000
_cell.angle_alpha   90.00
_cell.angle_beta   90.00
_cell.angle_gamma   90.00
#
_symmetry.space_group_name_H-M   'P 1'
#
loop_
_entity.id
_entity.type
_entity.pdbx_description
1 polymer ?
#
loop_
_entity_poly.entity_id
_entity_poly.type
_entity_poly.pdbx_seq_one_letter_code
_entity_poly.pdbx_strand_id
1 'polypeptide(L)'
;MRKIKGRFQASLIGHLRVGDSVLTEIRDVANSLASTIAHNSSSSHYSSDFQRLKTVQESSGCDFSSDNSEKYNLPFSVSELQQALQKCKDSAPGPDNISYQLLTHLPHVSLLLLLDL
;
A
#
# COMPACT_ATOMS: atom_id res chain seq x y z
N MET A 1 -19.43 5.84 28.03
CA MET A 1 -18.44 6.51 27.16
C MET A 1 -19.16 7.10 25.95
N ARG A 2 -19.32 8.44 25.85
CA ARG A 2 -19.90 9.09 24.65
C ARG A 2 -18.76 9.43 23.69
N LYS A 3 -18.72 8.79 22.51
CA LYS A 3 -17.76 9.11 21.45
C LYS A 3 -18.15 10.44 20.79
N ILE A 4 -17.20 11.37 20.71
CA ILE A 4 -17.34 12.61 19.96
C ILE A 4 -17.22 12.24 18.47
N LYS A 5 -18.31 12.39 17.72
CA LYS A 5 -18.33 12.19 16.27
C LYS A 5 -17.78 13.46 15.63
N GLY A 6 -16.49 13.48 15.28
CA GLY A 6 -15.92 14.55 14.48
C GLY A 6 -16.58 14.56 13.11
N ARG A 7 -17.27 15.65 12.77
CA ARG A 7 -17.70 15.89 11.38
C ARG A 7 -16.45 16.27 10.60
N PHE A 8 -15.87 15.32 9.87
CA PHE A 8 -14.88 15.65 8.86
C PHE A 8 -15.60 16.39 7.73
N GLN A 9 -15.56 17.71 7.77
CA GLN A 9 -15.89 18.55 6.63
C GLN A 9 -14.60 18.66 5.83
N ALA A 10 -14.51 17.92 4.72
CA ALA A 10 -13.43 18.11 3.76
C ALA A 10 -13.50 19.57 3.30
N SER A 11 -12.57 20.41 3.78
CA SER A 11 -12.34 21.69 3.13
C SER A 11 -11.80 21.33 1.75
N LEU A 12 -12.65 21.39 0.72
CA LEU A 12 -12.15 21.47 -0.65
C LEU A 12 -11.43 22.81 -0.73
N ILE A 13 -10.13 22.81 -0.43
CA ILE A 13 -9.24 23.89 -0.84
C ILE A 13 -9.22 23.80 -2.37
N GLY A 14 -10.18 24.48 -2.98
CA GLY A 14 -10.43 24.47 -4.42
C GLY A 14 -9.67 25.57 -5.16
N HIS A 15 -8.65 26.16 -4.54
CA HIS A 15 -7.84 27.17 -5.21
C HIS A 15 -6.36 27.08 -4.82
N LEU A 16 -5.49 27.14 -5.82
CA LEU A 16 -4.02 27.14 -5.68
C LEU A 16 -3.47 28.43 -6.26
N ARG A 17 -2.65 29.14 -5.49
CA ARG A 17 -1.97 30.36 -5.97
C ARG A 17 -0.61 30.00 -6.55
N VAL A 18 -0.40 30.33 -7.82
CA VAL A 18 0.85 30.11 -8.55
C VAL A 18 1.33 31.46 -9.09
N GLY A 19 2.34 32.05 -8.44
CA GLY A 19 2.74 33.43 -8.69
C GLY A 19 1.59 34.40 -8.40
N ASP A 20 1.22 35.21 -9.38
CA ASP A 20 0.10 36.16 -9.30
C ASP A 20 -1.25 35.57 -9.75
N SER A 21 -1.27 34.33 -10.24
CA SER A 21 -2.49 33.66 -10.72
C SER A 21 -3.09 32.74 -9.66
N VAL A 22 -4.43 32.64 -9.64
CA VAL A 22 -5.17 31.70 -8.78
C VAL A 22 -5.84 30.66 -9.67
N LEU A 23 -5.43 29.41 -9.53
CA LEU A 23 -6.03 28.25 -10.20
C LEU A 23 -7.19 27.74 -9.37
N THR A 24 -8.39 27.66 -9.94
CA THR A 24 -9.58 27.13 -9.24
C THR A 24 -10.06 25.79 -9.79
N GLU A 25 -9.67 25.45 -11.01
CA GLU A 25 -9.98 24.17 -11.63
C GLU A 25 -9.14 23.05 -11.03
N ILE A 26 -9.80 21.98 -10.59
CA ILE A 26 -9.14 20.84 -9.90
C ILE A 26 -8.03 20.24 -10.76
N ARG A 27 -8.25 20.14 -12.07
CA ARG A 27 -7.26 19.62 -13.02
C ARG A 27 -6.01 20.49 -13.07
N ASP A 28 -6.17 21.81 -13.07
CA ASP A 28 -5.04 22.75 -13.15
C ASP A 28 -4.29 22.80 -11.83
N VAL A 29 -5.00 22.74 -10.71
CA VAL A 29 -4.41 22.57 -9.38
C VAL A 29 -3.58 21.29 -9.33
N ALA A 30 -4.13 20.15 -9.76
CA ALA A 30 -3.42 18.87 -9.79
C ALA A 30 -2.20 18.90 -10.71
N ASN A 31 -2.33 19.46 -11.91
CA ASN A 31 -1.23 19.60 -12.85
C ASN A 31 -0.11 20.50 -12.31
N SER A 32 -0.47 21.63 -11.68
CA SER A 32 0.52 22.52 -11.08
C SER A 32 1.26 21.83 -9.95
N LEU A 33 0.56 21.11 -9.07
CA LEU A 33 1.19 20.33 -8.00
C LEU A 33 2.14 19.26 -8.58
N ALA A 34 1.67 18.49 -9.56
CA ALA A 34 2.48 17.48 -10.23
C ALA A 34 3.73 18.08 -10.87
N SER A 35 3.59 19.22 -11.57
CA SER A 35 4.71 19.92 -12.21
C SER A 35 5.70 20.46 -11.19
N THR A 36 5.25 21.05 -10.08
CA THR A 36 6.13 21.55 -9.01
C THR A 36 6.89 20.42 -8.35
N ILE A 37 6.22 19.30 -8.06
CA ILE A 37 6.87 18.11 -7.50
C ILE A 37 7.89 17.55 -8.48
N ALA A 38 7.51 17.36 -9.76
CA ALA A 38 8.42 16.86 -10.79
C ALA A 38 9.66 17.77 -10.97
N HIS A 39 9.47 19.09 -10.92
CA HIS A 39 10.56 20.06 -11.02
C HIS A 39 11.53 19.96 -9.83
N ASN A 40 11.03 19.90 -8.61
CA ASN A 40 11.84 19.80 -7.39
C ASN A 40 12.49 18.42 -7.23
N SER A 41 11.83 17.37 -7.70
CA SER A 41 12.34 16.00 -7.70
C SER A 41 13.16 15.67 -8.95
N SER A 42 13.38 16.65 -9.85
CA SER A 42 14.19 16.44 -11.04
C SER A 42 15.65 16.17 -10.67
N SER A 43 16.33 15.34 -11.47
CA SER A 43 17.73 15.02 -11.20
C SER A 43 18.65 16.25 -11.24
N SER A 44 18.28 17.27 -12.00
CA SER A 44 18.98 18.56 -12.07
C SER A 44 18.94 19.36 -10.77
N HIS A 45 17.96 19.11 -9.89
CA HIS A 45 17.82 19.79 -8.60
C HIS A 45 18.69 19.19 -7.49
N TYR A 46 19.29 18.02 -7.73
CA TYR A 46 20.18 17.39 -6.77
C TYR A 46 21.58 18.01 -6.81
N SER A 47 22.35 17.87 -5.72
CA SER A 47 23.77 18.25 -5.71
C SER A 47 24.56 17.42 -6.74
N SER A 48 25.64 17.99 -7.26
CA SER A 48 26.53 17.29 -8.21
C SER A 48 27.03 15.95 -7.67
N ASP A 49 27.32 15.86 -6.38
CA ASP A 49 27.72 14.63 -5.71
C ASP A 49 26.61 13.56 -5.74
N PHE A 50 25.36 13.94 -5.47
CA PHE A 50 24.23 13.01 -5.51
C PHE A 50 23.87 12.61 -6.94
N GLN A 51 23.97 13.53 -7.91
CA GLN A 51 23.80 13.20 -9.33
C GLN A 51 24.82 12.15 -9.78
N ARG A 52 26.10 12.30 -9.39
CA ARG A 52 27.14 11.30 -9.68
C ARG A 52 26.81 9.95 -9.04
N LEU A 53 26.42 9.94 -7.76
CA LEU A 53 26.01 8.71 -7.08
C LEU A 53 24.84 8.02 -7.80
N LYS A 54 23.78 8.77 -8.10
CA LYS A 54 22.59 8.29 -8.82
C LYS A 54 22.95 7.65 -10.15
N THR A 55 23.73 8.33 -10.99
CA THR A 55 24.16 7.81 -12.30
C THR A 55 24.93 6.50 -12.17
N VAL A 56 25.83 6.39 -11.17
CA VAL A 56 26.60 5.15 -10.93
C VAL A 56 25.71 4.02 -10.41
N GLN A 57 24.74 4.32 -9.54
CA GLN A 57 23.85 3.29 -8.99
C GLN A 57 22.81 2.83 -10.02
N GLU A 58 22.25 3.74 -10.81
CA GLU A 58 21.26 3.44 -11.85
C GLU A 58 21.87 2.90 -13.15
N SER A 59 23.19 3.03 -13.37
CA SER A 59 23.84 2.43 -14.55
C SER A 59 23.82 0.91 -14.52
N SER A 60 23.70 0.31 -13.33
CA SER A 60 23.46 -1.11 -13.17
C SER A 60 21.96 -1.34 -13.24
N GLY A 61 21.47 -2.03 -14.28
CA GLY A 61 20.07 -2.39 -14.38
C GLY A 61 19.63 -3.24 -13.18
N CYS A 62 18.41 -3.04 -12.70
CA CYS A 62 17.81 -3.98 -11.75
C CYS A 62 17.53 -5.28 -12.48
N ASP A 63 18.14 -6.37 -12.01
CA ASP A 63 17.80 -7.70 -12.48
C ASP A 63 16.48 -8.13 -11.84
N PHE A 64 15.44 -8.21 -12.66
CA PHE A 64 14.14 -8.75 -12.27
C PHE A 64 13.96 -10.19 -12.76
N SER A 65 15.02 -10.82 -13.27
CA SER A 65 15.00 -12.25 -13.52
C SER A 65 14.87 -12.98 -12.19
N SER A 66 13.86 -13.83 -12.12
CA SER A 66 13.57 -14.66 -10.98
C SER A 66 13.16 -16.03 -11.52
N ASP A 67 13.66 -17.07 -10.89
CA ASP A 67 13.22 -18.45 -11.09
C ASP A 67 11.98 -18.79 -10.25
N ASN A 68 11.40 -17.78 -9.59
CA ASN A 68 10.26 -17.86 -8.69
C ASN A 68 10.49 -18.83 -7.51
N SER A 69 11.76 -19.03 -7.11
CA SER A 69 12.17 -19.91 -6.01
C SER A 69 12.19 -19.23 -4.63
N GLU A 70 11.80 -17.96 -4.57
CA GLU A 70 11.81 -17.21 -3.33
C GLU A 70 10.83 -17.78 -2.31
N LYS A 71 11.16 -17.62 -1.02
CA LYS A 71 10.37 -18.17 0.08
C LYS A 71 8.91 -17.72 0.08
N TYR A 72 8.63 -16.51 -0.41
CA TYR A 72 7.27 -15.96 -0.49
C TYR A 72 6.43 -16.60 -1.62
N ASN A 73 7.08 -17.27 -2.57
CA ASN A 73 6.45 -17.99 -3.67
C ASN A 73 6.19 -19.47 -3.33
N LEU A 74 6.63 -19.94 -2.16
CA LEU A 74 6.32 -21.29 -1.71
C LEU A 74 4.81 -21.44 -1.42
N PRO A 75 4.24 -22.64 -1.61
CA PRO A 75 2.88 -22.91 -1.21
C PRO A 75 2.66 -22.56 0.26
N PHE A 76 1.51 -21.97 0.56
CA PHE A 76 1.14 -21.61 1.92
C PHE A 76 1.14 -22.87 2.80
N SER A 77 1.82 -22.81 3.94
CA SER A 77 1.96 -23.96 4.82
C SER A 77 0.86 -23.99 5.88
N VAL A 78 0.60 -25.20 6.41
CA VAL A 78 -0.36 -25.39 7.52
C VAL A 78 0.03 -24.56 8.75
N SER A 79 1.32 -24.42 9.01
CA SER A 79 1.84 -23.62 10.14
C SER A 79 1.51 -22.13 9.96
N GLU A 80 1.68 -21.60 8.75
CA GLU A 80 1.32 -20.22 8.43
C GLU A 80 -0.19 -19.99 8.50
N LEU A 81 -1.00 -20.95 8.05
CA LEU A 81 -2.45 -20.92 8.20
C LEU A 81 -2.85 -20.85 9.68
N GLN A 82 -2.29 -21.71 10.52
CA GLN A 82 -2.54 -21.70 11.96
C GLN A 82 -2.11 -20.38 12.60
N GLN A 83 -0.93 -19.86 12.24
CA GLN A 83 -0.44 -18.59 12.77
C GLN A 83 -1.30 -17.41 12.32
N ALA A 84 -1.79 -17.42 11.07
CA ALA A 84 -2.70 -16.41 10.55
C ALA A 84 -4.02 -16.41 11.34
N LEU A 85 -4.62 -17.59 11.52
CA LEU A 85 -5.85 -17.75 12.30
C LEU A 85 -5.71 -17.31 13.76
N GLN A 86 -4.57 -17.58 14.40
CA GLN A 86 -4.30 -17.10 15.77
C GLN A 86 -4.19 -15.57 15.89
N LYS A 87 -3.74 -14.89 14.83
CA LYS A 87 -3.62 -13.43 14.79
C LYS A 87 -4.92 -12.74 14.37
N CYS A 88 -5.84 -13.46 13.74
CA CYS A 88 -7.15 -12.94 13.37
C CYS A 88 -7.96 -12.56 14.62
N LYS A 89 -8.67 -11.43 14.53
CA LYS A 89 -9.63 -11.00 15.56
C LYS A 89 -11.02 -11.39 15.12
N ASP A 90 -11.90 -11.63 16.08
CA ASP A 90 -13.32 -11.87 15.82
C ASP A 90 -13.95 -10.64 15.15
N SER A 91 -14.17 -10.74 13.84
CA SER A 91 -14.92 -9.78 13.05
C SER A 91 -16.27 -10.38 12.65
N ALA A 92 -17.16 -9.53 12.12
CA ALA A 92 -18.44 -10.00 11.59
C ALA A 92 -18.21 -10.99 10.42
N PRO A 93 -19.01 -12.07 10.34
CA PRO A 93 -18.87 -13.05 9.27
C PRO A 93 -19.14 -12.41 7.90
N GLY A 94 -18.50 -12.98 6.87
CA GLY A 94 -18.68 -12.55 5.49
C GLY A 94 -20.02 -13.01 4.88
N PRO A 95 -20.22 -12.81 3.57
CA PRO A 95 -21.41 -13.32 2.86
C PRO A 95 -21.57 -14.84 2.88
N ASP A 96 -20.47 -15.57 3.16
CA ASP A 96 -20.45 -17.02 3.40
C ASP A 96 -21.01 -17.41 4.78
N ASN A 97 -21.26 -16.42 5.65
CA ASN A 97 -21.71 -16.58 7.02
C ASN A 97 -20.75 -17.41 7.90
N ILE A 98 -19.46 -17.45 7.55
CA ILE A 98 -18.42 -18.16 8.31
C ILE A 98 -17.73 -17.16 9.26
N SER A 99 -17.72 -17.47 10.56
CA SER A 99 -17.03 -16.66 11.55
C SER A 99 -15.58 -17.12 11.76
N TYR A 100 -14.69 -16.20 12.13
CA TYR A 100 -13.32 -16.54 12.51
C TYR A 100 -13.26 -17.50 13.71
N GLN A 101 -14.25 -17.44 14.61
CA GLN A 101 -14.37 -18.40 15.73
C GLN A 101 -14.54 -19.83 15.26
N LEU A 102 -15.24 -20.07 14.15
CA LEU A 102 -15.32 -21.41 13.57
C LEU A 102 -13.92 -21.85 13.09
N LEU A 103 -13.25 -20.98 12.33
CA LEU A 103 -11.96 -21.27 11.71
C LEU A 103 -10.86 -21.54 12.75
N THR A 104 -10.83 -20.81 13.86
CA THR A 104 -9.85 -21.00 14.94
C THR A 104 -10.03 -22.31 15.70
N HIS A 105 -11.22 -22.90 15.67
CA HIS A 105 -11.56 -24.16 16.34
C HIS A 105 -11.70 -25.36 15.39
N LEU A 106 -11.30 -25.21 14.11
CA LEU A 106 -11.36 -26.31 13.15
C LEU A 106 -10.42 -27.47 13.54
N PRO A 107 -10.86 -28.72 13.38
CA PRO A 107 -9.98 -29.89 13.46
C PRO A 107 -8.84 -29.80 12.45
N HIS A 108 -7.71 -30.44 12.76
CA HIS A 108 -6.53 -30.43 11.89
C HIS A 108 -6.83 -30.90 10.46
N VAL A 109 -7.65 -31.96 10.30
CA VAL A 109 -8.04 -32.46 8.97
C VAL A 109 -8.81 -31.41 8.17
N SER A 110 -9.68 -30.64 8.81
CA SER A 110 -10.43 -29.56 8.16
C SER A 110 -9.53 -28.39 7.77
N LEU A 111 -8.48 -28.11 8.54
CA LEU A 111 -7.48 -27.10 8.19
C LEU A 111 -6.66 -27.51 6.95
N LEU A 112 -6.36 -28.80 6.78
CA LEU A 112 -5.71 -29.31 5.58
C LEU A 112 -6.59 -29.15 4.35
N LEU A 113 -7.89 -29.44 4.47
CA LEU A 113 -8.85 -29.22 3.38
C LEU A 113 -8.97 -27.74 3.02
N LEU A 114 -9.00 -26.85 4.02
CA LEU A 114 -9.03 -25.40 3.80
C LEU A 114 -7.78 -24.89 3.07
N LEU A 115 -6.62 -25.53 3.29
CA LEU A 115 -5.36 -25.18 2.64
C LEU A 115 -5.31 -25.60 1.16
N ASP A 116 -6.11 -26.59 0.78
CA ASP A 116 -6.15 -27.19 -0.57
C ASP A 116 -7.27 -26.61 -1.46
N LEU A 117 -8.04 -25.65 -0.95
CA LEU A 117 -9.07 -24.91 -1.72
C LEU A 117 -8.44 -23.91 -2.70
#